data_AF-L0JKU9-F1
#
_entry.id   AF-L0JKU9-F1
#
_cell.length_a   1.000
_cell.length_b   1.000
_cell.length_c   1.000
_cell.angle_alpha   90.00
_cell.angle_beta   90.00
_cell.angle_gamma   90.00
#
_symmetry.space_group_name_H-M   'P 1'
#
loop_
_entity.id
_entity.type
_entity.pdbx_description
1 polymer ?
#
loop_
_entity_poly.entity_id
_entity_poly.type
_entity_poly.pdbx_seq_one_letter_code
_entity_poly.pdbx_strand_id
1 'polypeptide(L)' 'MPKVEITIPEHLEMQIAQMVERGEFVNREEAIEDLLSTGIKAYKTSGPSDEEEGAGTGGTGFEDDGMMGHDDEYVF' A
#
# COMPACT_ATOMS: atom_id res chain seq x y z
N MET A 1 -11.76 9.96 20.52
CA MET A 1 -10.68 9.41 19.68
C MET A 1 -10.13 8.16 20.37
N PRO A 2 -9.80 7.10 19.61
CA PRO A 2 -9.11 5.94 20.19
C PRO A 2 -7.75 6.39 20.72
N LYS A 3 -7.38 5.91 21.92
CA LYS A 3 -6.04 6.12 22.47
C LYS A 3 -5.18 4.95 22.04
N VAL A 4 -4.10 5.23 21.32
CA VAL A 4 -3.15 4.22 20.86
C VAL A 4 -1.83 4.48 21.58
N GLU A 5 -1.32 3.48 22.27
CA GLU A 5 -0.01 3.53 22.94
C GLU A 5 1.01 2.79 22.07
N ILE A 6 2.07 3.48 21.68
CA ILE A 6 3.11 2.93 20.80
C ILE A 6 4.45 3.13 21.49
N THR A 7 5.26 2.08 21.57
CA THR A 7 6.63 2.18 22.06
C THR A 7 7.55 2.54 20.91
N ILE A 8 8.21 3.69 21.01
CA ILE A 8 9.11 4.19 19.99
C ILE A 8 10.56 4.12 20.51
N PRO A 9 11.53 3.64 19.70
CA PRO A 9 12.95 3.71 20.03
C PRO A 9 13.44 5.13 20.35
N GLU A 10 14.39 5.25 21.29
CA GLU A 10 14.93 6.54 21.77
C GLU A 10 15.50 7.43 20.65
N HIS A 11 16.15 6.84 19.65
CA HIS A 11 16.73 7.61 18.54
C HIS A 11 15.66 8.26 17.65
N LEU A 12 14.46 7.69 17.55
CA LEU A 12 13.35 8.31 16.82
C LEU A 12 12.70 9.40 17.66
N GLU A 13 12.60 9.21 18.97
CA GLU A 13 12.16 10.26 19.91
C GLU A 13 13.04 11.51 19.82
N MET A 14 14.36 11.32 19.81
CA MET A 14 15.30 12.42 19.64
C MET A 14 15.11 13.15 18.29
N GLN A 15 14.82 12.42 17.22
CA GLN A 15 14.59 13.02 15.91
C GLN A 15 13.29 13.84 15.86
N ILE A 16 12.20 13.30 16.41
CA ILE A 16 10.92 14.00 16.50
C ILE A 16 11.07 15.26 17.35
N ALA A 17 11.77 15.19 18.48
CA ALA A 17 12.04 16.34 19.32
C ALA A 17 12.80 17.45 18.56
N GLN A 18 13.79 17.10 17.76
CA GLN A 18 14.52 18.07 16.92
C GLN A 18 13.64 18.70 15.83
N MET A 19 12.71 17.95 15.24
CA MET A 19 11.77 18.48 14.25
C MET A 19 10.79 19.48 14.89
N VAL A 20 10.28 19.16 16.09
CA VAL A 20 9.46 20.07 16.88
C VAL A 20 10.24 21.33 17.27
N GLU A 21 11.51 21.19 17.69
CA GLU A 21 12.37 22.32 18.07
C GLU A 21 12.68 23.25 16.89
N ARG A 22 12.77 22.71 15.67
CA ARG A 22 12.92 23.49 14.42
C ARG A 22 11.64 24.22 14.01
N GLY A 23 10.53 24.00 14.72
CA GLY A 23 9.23 24.58 14.41
C GLY A 23 8.53 23.92 13.22
N GLU A 24 8.94 22.70 12.84
CA GLU A 24 8.28 21.93 11.78
C GLU A 24 6.92 21.39 12.25
N PHE A 25 6.77 21.15 13.56
CA PHE A 25 5.53 20.69 14.19
C PHE A 25 5.20 21.50 15.44
N VAL A 26 3.92 21.71 15.71
CA VAL A 26 3.47 22.47 16.89
C VAL A 26 3.66 21.65 18.17
N ASN A 27 3.43 20.33 18.08
CA ASN A 27 3.60 19.43 19.20
C ASN A 27 4.02 18.02 18.73
N ARG A 28 4.43 17.19 19.70
CA ARG A 28 4.85 15.82 19.45
C ARG A 28 3.73 14.94 18.88
N GLU A 29 2.50 15.13 19.35
CA GLU A 29 1.35 14.31 18.94
C GLU A 29 1.02 14.51 17.46
N GLU A 30 1.00 15.76 17.00
CA GLU A 30 0.80 16.15 15.61
C GLU A 30 1.95 15.63 14.73
N ALA A 31 3.20 15.77 15.19
CA ALA A 31 4.35 15.22 14.47
C ALA A 31 4.20 13.70 14.25
N ILE A 32 3.81 12.95 15.28
CA ILE A 32 3.64 11.51 15.18
C ILE A 32 2.49 11.15 14.23
N GLU A 33 1.35 11.85 14.33
CA GLU A 33 0.19 11.60 13.48
C GLU A 33 0.51 11.83 11.99
N ASP A 34 1.18 12.94 11.69
CA ASP A 34 1.47 13.33 10.31
C ASP A 34 2.58 12.45 9.70
N LEU A 35 3.61 12.10 10.49
CA LEU A 35 4.65 11.16 10.08
C LEU A 35 4.10 9.75 9.85
N LEU A 36 3.23 9.25 10.74
CA LEU A 36 2.60 7.94 10.56
C LEU A 36 1.67 7.93 9.35
N SER A 37 0.87 8.98 9.17
CA SER A 37 -0.03 9.11 8.03
C SER A 37 0.72 9.15 6.71
N THR A 38 1.81 9.91 6.66
CA THR A 38 2.68 10.01 5.49
C THR A 38 3.42 8.70 5.24
N GLY A 39 3.94 8.05 6.28
CA GLY A 39 4.61 6.76 6.18
C GLY A 39 3.68 5.65 5.69
N ILE A 40 2.44 5.60 6.17
CA ILE A 40 1.43 4.63 5.70
C ILE A 40 1.05 4.90 4.24
N LYS A 41 0.87 6.17 3.85
CA LYS A 41 0.59 6.53 2.45
C LYS A 41 1.75 6.12 1.55
N ALA A 42 2.97 6.53 1.90
CA ALA A 42 4.18 6.19 1.18
C ALA A 42 4.32 4.68 1.04
N TYR A 43 4.19 3.91 2.13
CA TYR A 43 4.25 2.45 2.12
C TYR A 43 3.17 1.80 1.25
N LYS A 44 1.93 2.30 1.29
CA LYS A 44 0.86 1.80 0.40
C LYS A 44 1.12 2.14 -1.06
N THR A 45 1.71 3.29 -1.34
CA THR A 45 2.06 3.70 -2.72
C THR A 45 3.37 3.10 -3.23
N SER A 46 4.26 2.65 -2.33
CA SER A 46 5.60 2.13 -2.65
C SER A 46 5.75 0.64 -2.32
N GLY A 47 4.70 0.00 -1.83
CA GLY A 47 4.59 -1.45 -1.77
C GLY A 47 4.55 -2.01 -3.19
N PRO A 48 4.88 -3.30 -3.40
CA PRO A 48 4.54 -3.94 -4.67
C PRO A 48 3.08 -3.58 -4.95
N SER A 49 2.82 -3.08 -6.15
CA SER A 49 1.48 -2.68 -6.57
C SER A 49 0.46 -3.68 -6.03
N ASP A 50 -0.68 -3.17 -5.60
CA ASP A 50 -1.94 -3.88 -5.36
C ASP A 50 -2.45 -4.57 -6.67
N GLU A 51 -1.55 -5.21 -7.40
CA GLU A 51 -1.74 -6.04 -8.59
C GLU A 51 -1.35 -7.50 -8.30
N GLU A 52 -0.86 -7.82 -7.09
CA GLU A 52 -0.62 -9.19 -6.63
C GLU A 52 -1.60 -9.67 -5.53
N GLU A 53 -2.75 -9.01 -5.36
CA GLU A 53 -3.93 -9.57 -4.65
C GLU A 53 -5.12 -9.84 -5.58
N GLY A 54 -4.83 -10.09 -6.88
CA GLY A 54 -5.75 -10.68 -7.85
C GLY A 54 -5.39 -12.12 -8.26
N ALA A 55 -4.28 -12.67 -7.75
CA ALA A 55 -3.90 -14.07 -7.92
C ALA A 55 -4.60 -14.95 -6.86
N GLY A 56 -5.94 -14.97 -6.90
CA GLY A 56 -6.74 -15.64 -5.86
C GLY A 56 -8.19 -15.97 -6.20
N THR A 57 -8.71 -15.61 -7.38
CA THR A 57 -9.93 -16.24 -7.90
C THR A 57 -9.54 -17.50 -8.65
N GLY A 58 -9.55 -18.63 -7.93
CA GLY A 58 -9.35 -19.97 -8.46
C GLY A 58 -10.27 -20.25 -9.66
N GLY A 59 -9.70 -20.10 -10.85
CA GLY A 59 -10.33 -20.40 -12.13
C GLY A 59 -9.32 -21.03 -13.09
N THR A 60 -8.49 -21.96 -12.60
CA THR A 60 -7.95 -23.02 -13.47
C THR A 60 -9.11 -23.94 -13.83
N GLY A 61 -9.88 -23.54 -14.84
CA GLY A 61 -10.82 -24.37 -15.56
C GLY A 61 -10.41 -24.36 -17.02
N PHE A 62 -9.34 -25.09 -17.32
CA PHE A 62 -9.23 -25.70 -18.64
C PHE A 62 -10.54 -26.48 -18.87
N GLU A 63 -11.01 -26.51 -20.12
CA GLU A 63 -12.11 -27.35 -20.63
C GLU A 63 -13.53 -26.79 -20.35
N ASP A 64 -14.15 -26.15 -21.34
CA ASP A 64 -15.19 -26.77 -22.18
C ASP A 64 -16.05 -25.73 -22.95
N ASP A 65 -16.33 -26.05 -24.21
CA ASP A 65 -17.39 -25.54 -25.09
C ASP A 65 -17.44 -24.06 -25.52
N GLY A 66 -16.51 -23.72 -26.43
CA GLY A 66 -16.69 -22.68 -27.44
C GLY A 66 -16.57 -23.21 -28.87
N MET A 67 -17.05 -24.43 -29.13
CA MET A 67 -17.25 -24.94 -30.49
C MET A 67 -18.32 -24.09 -31.21
N MET A 68 -17.91 -23.06 -31.95
CA MET A 68 -18.76 -22.48 -32.99
C MET A 68 -17.93 -21.95 -34.16
N GLY A 69 -18.08 -22.62 -35.30
CA GLY A 69 -18.02 -21.98 -36.61
C GLY A 69 -16.63 -21.81 -37.21
N HIS A 70 -16.22 -22.83 -37.96
CA HIS A 70 -15.58 -22.67 -39.27
C HIS A 70 -16.20 -21.47 -40.02
N ASP A 71 -15.39 -20.68 -40.70
CA ASP A 71 -15.59 -20.24 -42.09
C ASP A 71 -14.36 -19.42 -42.53
N ASP A 72 -13.45 -20.14 -43.20
CA ASP A 72 -12.81 -19.74 -44.46
C ASP A 72 -12.17 -18.35 -44.57
N GLU A 73 -10.82 -18.32 -44.66
CA GLU A 73 -10.10 -17.94 -45.90
C GLU A 73 -8.57 -18.05 -45.69
N TYR A 74 -7.93 -19.08 -46.28
CA TYR A 74 -6.47 -19.10 -46.47
C TYR A 74 -6.13 -18.34 -47.75
N VAL A 75 -5.51 -17.15 -47.64
CA VAL A 75 -4.88 -16.46 -48.77
C VAL A 75 -3.41 -16.87 -48.84
N PHE A 76 -3.01 -17.48 -49.96
CA PHE A 76 -1.62 -17.84 -50.29
C PHE A 76 -0.81 -16.63 -50.73
#